data_AF-A0A7S3H402-F1
#
_entry.id   AF-A0A7S3H402-F1
#
_cell.length_a   1.000
_cell.length_b   1.000
_cell.length_c   1.000
_cell.angle_alpha   90.00
_cell.angle_beta   90.00
_cell.angle_gamma   90.00
#
_symmetry.space_group_name_H-M   'P 1'
#
loop_
_entity.id
_entity.type
_entity.pdbx_description
1 polymer ?
#
loop_
_entity_poly.entity_id
_entity_poly.type
_entity_poly.pdbx_seq_one_letter_code
_entity_poly.pdbx_strand_id
1 'polypeptide(L)'
;LELHAGADEEKLRNEFRILGYNGSMKFESGRAAVLSIHGTVDYTVKTSVFDPAAYEEAVELPCKTLGECTTFEDGKICLYRHRSGYCGVSFLVENKHTFPLIFNLDCSKSKNVVSHRPSLKHQMVIPPGEAKIMHHLLPDSAEVGAWSW
;
A
#
# COMPACT_ATOMS: atom_id res chain seq x y z
N LEU A 1 20.94 43.67 1.27
CA LEU A 1 19.79 42.78 1.54
C LEU A 1 20.05 41.51 0.75
N GLU A 2 20.80 40.59 1.35
CA GLU A 2 21.05 39.27 0.75
C GLU A 2 19.77 38.44 0.87
N LEU A 3 19.26 38.00 -0.28
CA LEU A 3 18.11 37.10 -0.37
C LEU A 3 18.58 35.68 -0.06
N HIS A 4 18.17 35.14 1.08
CA HIS A 4 18.27 33.73 1.44
C HIS A 4 17.37 32.88 0.52
N ALA A 5 17.77 32.65 -0.72
CA ALA A 5 16.97 31.96 -1.74
C ALA A 5 17.35 30.48 -1.96
N GLY A 6 18.22 29.89 -1.13
CA GLY A 6 18.76 28.54 -1.37
C GLY A 6 17.95 27.39 -0.75
N ALA A 7 17.52 27.54 0.51
CA ALA A 7 16.94 26.42 1.27
C ALA A 7 15.50 26.09 0.87
N ASP A 8 14.75 27.09 0.41
CA ASP A 8 13.33 26.94 0.07
C ASP A 8 13.15 26.29 -1.31
N GLU A 9 14.04 26.61 -2.25
CA GLU A 9 14.00 26.04 -3.60
C GLU A 9 14.33 24.55 -3.62
N GLU A 10 15.31 24.11 -2.83
CA GLU A 10 15.68 22.69 -2.73
C GLU A 10 14.55 21.88 -2.06
N LYS A 11 13.91 22.45 -1.03
CA LYS A 11 12.74 21.85 -0.39
C LYS A 11 11.57 21.72 -1.37
N LEU A 12 11.24 22.77 -2.10
CA LEU A 12 10.22 22.76 -3.15
C LEU A 12 10.54 21.71 -4.23
N ARG A 13 11.78 21.66 -4.71
CA ARG A 13 12.22 20.65 -5.69
C ARG A 13 12.08 19.23 -5.17
N ASN A 14 12.33 19.01 -3.88
CA ASN A 14 12.14 17.70 -3.26
C ASN A 14 10.65 17.34 -3.16
N GLU A 15 9.79 18.29 -2.78
CA GLU A 15 8.33 18.12 -2.77
C GLU A 15 7.80 17.79 -4.18
N PHE A 16 8.27 18.49 -5.23
CA PHE A 16 7.88 18.19 -6.61
C PHE A 16 8.36 16.82 -7.08
N ARG A 17 9.53 16.35 -6.66
CA ARG A 17 9.96 14.97 -6.91
C ARG A 17 9.05 13.95 -6.25
N ILE A 18 8.62 14.20 -5.01
CA ILE A 18 7.65 13.35 -4.31
C ILE A 18 6.31 13.31 -5.08
N LEU A 19 5.91 14.42 -5.69
CA LEU A 19 4.71 14.53 -6.52
C LEU A 19 4.87 13.96 -7.95
N GLY A 20 6.02 13.39 -8.30
CA GLY A 20 6.25 12.72 -9.58
C GLY A 20 6.76 13.63 -10.71
N TYR A 21 7.26 14.82 -10.38
CA TYR A 21 7.91 15.72 -11.32
C TYR A 21 9.42 15.51 -11.34
N ASN A 22 10.03 15.63 -12.53
CA ASN A 22 11.47 15.53 -12.70
C ASN A 22 12.18 16.88 -12.49
N GLY A 23 13.52 16.88 -12.61
CA GLY A 23 14.33 18.09 -12.42
C GLY A 23 14.01 19.26 -13.37
N SER A 24 13.32 18.97 -14.47
CA SER A 24 12.83 19.95 -15.44
C SER A 24 11.37 20.34 -15.21
N MET A 25 10.80 20.01 -14.05
CA MET A 25 9.39 20.24 -13.70
C MET A 25 8.40 19.58 -14.68
N LYS A 26 8.82 18.52 -15.37
CA LYS A 26 7.91 17.70 -16.17
C LYS A 26 7.38 16.57 -15.31
N PHE A 27 6.07 16.41 -15.33
CA PHE A 27 5.40 15.29 -14.68
C PHE A 27 5.78 14.00 -15.43
N GLU A 28 6.48 13.09 -14.77
CA GLU A 28 7.08 11.90 -15.40
C GLU A 28 6.64 10.61 -14.73
N SER A 29 6.48 10.60 -13.40
CA SER A 29 6.25 9.38 -12.62
C SER A 29 5.04 9.43 -11.70
N GLY A 30 4.27 10.51 -11.70
CA GLY A 30 3.00 10.56 -10.99
C GLY A 30 1.86 9.95 -11.81
N ARG A 31 0.86 9.39 -11.13
CA ARG A 31 -0.47 9.19 -11.72
C ARG A 31 -1.37 10.26 -11.14
N ALA A 32 -2.02 11.06 -11.98
CA ALA A 32 -3.02 12.00 -11.50
C ALA A 32 -4.14 11.20 -10.82
N ALA A 33 -4.31 11.38 -9.51
CA ALA A 33 -5.39 10.80 -8.74
C ALA A 33 -6.31 11.94 -8.28
N VAL A 34 -7.60 11.81 -8.54
CA VAL A 34 -8.61 12.70 -8.01
C VAL A 34 -9.22 12.00 -6.80
N LEU A 35 -9.03 12.57 -5.61
CA LEU A 35 -9.73 12.16 -4.40
C LEU A 35 -10.99 13.01 -4.28
N SER A 36 -12.16 12.41 -4.53
CA SER A 36 -13.45 13.04 -4.29
C SER A 36 -14.03 12.53 -2.96
N ILE A 37 -14.24 13.43 -2.00
CA ILE A 37 -14.86 13.11 -0.71
C ILE A 37 -16.31 13.58 -0.77
N HIS A 38 -17.26 12.67 -0.56
CA HIS A 38 -18.68 12.98 -0.48
C HIS A 38 -19.15 12.73 0.95
N GLY A 39 -19.79 13.72 1.56
CA GLY A 39 -20.28 13.64 2.93
C GLY A 39 -21.61 14.38 3.08
N THR A 40 -22.40 13.97 4.05
CA THR A 40 -23.66 14.63 4.44
C THR A 40 -23.46 15.66 5.55
N VAL A 41 -22.21 15.89 5.94
CA VAL A 41 -21.79 16.79 7.02
C VAL A 41 -20.63 17.64 6.56
N ASP A 42 -20.48 18.83 7.15
CA ASP A 42 -19.34 19.70 6.90
C ASP A 42 -18.04 19.06 7.40
N TYR A 43 -16.99 19.11 6.58
CA TYR A 43 -15.67 18.60 6.93
C TYR A 43 -14.59 19.57 6.46
N THR A 44 -13.41 19.49 7.10
CA THR A 44 -12.23 20.26 6.71
C THR A 44 -11.09 19.29 6.44
N VAL A 45 -10.47 19.40 5.26
CA VAL A 45 -9.24 18.66 4.94
C VAL A 45 -8.06 19.43 5.51
N LYS A 46 -7.25 18.75 6.33
CA LYS A 46 -6.01 19.31 6.90
C LYS A 46 -4.83 18.45 6.48
N THR A 47 -3.73 19.09 6.15
CA THR A 47 -2.43 18.41 5.99
C THR A 47 -1.89 18.02 7.35
N SER A 48 -1.41 16.80 7.49
CA SER A 48 -0.68 16.33 8.67
C SER A 48 0.71 15.86 8.28
N VAL A 49 1.59 15.75 9.27
CA VAL A 49 2.84 14.99 9.09
C VAL A 49 2.46 13.54 8.79
N PHE A 50 3.21 12.89 7.91
CA PHE A 50 3.01 11.48 7.60
C PHE A 50 3.25 10.63 8.85
N ASP A 51 2.26 9.84 9.23
CA ASP A 51 2.33 8.89 10.32
C ASP A 51 2.38 7.47 9.73
N PRO A 52 3.55 6.80 9.76
CA PRO A 52 3.69 5.45 9.22
C PRO A 52 2.80 4.43 9.91
N ALA A 53 2.55 4.58 11.21
CA ALA A 53 1.72 3.63 11.96
C ALA A 53 0.24 3.77 11.57
N ALA A 54 -0.25 5.01 11.49
CA ALA A 54 -1.61 5.29 11.03
C ALA A 54 -1.80 4.87 9.56
N TYR A 55 -0.78 5.02 8.72
CA TYR A 55 -0.81 4.54 7.34
C TYR A 55 -0.94 3.01 7.28
N GLU A 56 -0.09 2.27 7.98
CA GLU A 56 -0.15 0.80 8.00
C GLU A 56 -1.52 0.32 8.52
N GLU A 57 -2.01 0.87 9.64
CA GLU A 57 -3.33 0.53 10.18
C GLU A 57 -4.45 0.81 9.17
N ALA A 58 -4.42 1.96 8.49
CA ALA A 58 -5.39 2.32 7.48
C ALA A 58 -5.36 1.37 6.27
N VAL A 59 -4.20 0.83 5.91
CA VAL A 59 -4.04 -0.12 4.81
C VAL A 59 -4.47 -1.53 5.21
N GLU A 60 -4.26 -1.92 6.47
CA GLU A 60 -4.69 -3.22 7.02
C GLU A 60 -6.21 -3.31 7.17
N LEU A 61 -6.85 -2.22 7.60
CA LEU A 61 -8.25 -2.20 8.02
C LEU A 61 -9.21 -2.76 6.94
N PRO A 62 -9.18 -2.31 5.67
CA PRO A 62 -10.04 -2.88 4.63
C PRO A 62 -9.86 -4.39 4.44
N CYS A 63 -8.63 -4.89 4.59
CA CYS A 63 -8.37 -6.32 4.46
C CYS A 63 -8.99 -7.11 5.61
N LYS A 64 -8.94 -6.60 6.85
CA LYS A 64 -9.56 -7.26 8.00
C LYS A 64 -11.08 -7.17 7.99
N THR A 65 -11.65 -6.06 7.53
CA THR A 65 -13.10 -5.81 7.61
C THR A 65 -13.88 -6.34 6.40
N LEU A 66 -13.30 -6.26 5.20
CA LEU A 66 -13.96 -6.59 3.94
C LEU A 66 -13.33 -7.80 3.22
N GLY A 67 -12.15 -8.24 3.66
CA GLY A 67 -11.46 -9.38 3.07
C GLY A 67 -12.03 -10.73 3.50
N GLU A 68 -11.89 -11.71 2.61
CA GLU A 68 -12.17 -13.10 2.92
C GLU A 68 -11.03 -13.68 3.77
N CYS A 69 -11.37 -14.24 4.93
CA CYS A 69 -10.39 -14.80 5.87
C CYS A 69 -10.31 -16.31 5.73
N THR A 70 -9.12 -16.82 5.42
CA THR A 70 -8.77 -18.24 5.54
C THR A 70 -7.95 -18.43 6.82
N THR A 71 -8.39 -19.35 7.68
CA THR A 71 -7.73 -19.64 8.96
C THR A 71 -6.92 -20.92 8.89
N PHE A 72 -5.77 -20.93 9.56
CA PHE A 72 -4.93 -22.10 9.75
C PHE A 72 -4.65 -22.30 11.24
N GLU A 73 -4.23 -23.52 11.60
CA GLU A 73 -3.85 -23.88 12.97
C GLU A 73 -4.90 -23.45 14.01
N ASP A 74 -6.15 -23.88 13.79
CA ASP A 74 -7.29 -23.57 14.65
C ASP A 74 -7.52 -22.06 14.87
N GLY A 75 -7.24 -21.26 13.84
CA GLY A 75 -7.46 -19.80 13.86
C GLY A 75 -6.29 -19.01 14.42
N LYS A 76 -5.17 -19.65 14.76
CA LYS A 76 -3.96 -18.94 15.23
C LYS A 76 -3.21 -18.22 14.12
N ILE A 77 -3.51 -18.55 12.86
CA ILE A 77 -3.01 -17.86 11.69
C ILE A 77 -4.20 -17.48 10.81
N CYS A 78 -4.28 -16.21 10.42
CA CYS A 78 -5.32 -15.74 9.50
C CYS A 78 -4.68 -15.15 8.25
N LEU A 79 -5.09 -15.63 7.08
CA LEU A 79 -4.77 -15.05 5.77
C LEU A 79 -6.02 -14.35 5.26
N TYR A 80 -5.98 -13.03 5.19
CA TYR A 80 -7.04 -12.22 4.60
C TYR A 80 -6.72 -11.93 3.15
N ARG A 81 -7.74 -12.08 2.32
CA ARG A 81 -7.72 -11.77 0.89
C ARG A 81 -8.79 -10.75 0.58
N HIS A 82 -8.39 -9.55 0.18
CA HIS A 82 -9.33 -8.49 -0.17
C HIS A 82 -9.17 -8.08 -1.63
N ARG A 83 -10.27 -8.11 -2.38
CA ARG A 83 -10.36 -7.66 -3.78
C ARG A 83 -11.13 -6.35 -3.82
N SER A 84 -10.54 -5.32 -4.42
CA SER A 84 -11.21 -4.03 -4.63
C SER A 84 -11.74 -3.97 -6.07
N GLY A 85 -12.98 -4.42 -6.27
CA GLY A 85 -13.60 -4.46 -7.59
C GLY A 85 -12.88 -5.41 -8.57
N TYR A 86 -12.64 -4.95 -9.80
CA TYR A 86 -12.03 -5.75 -10.87
C TYR A 86 -10.50 -5.64 -10.94
N CYS A 87 -9.89 -4.78 -10.13
CA CYS A 87 -8.47 -4.44 -10.24
C CYS A 87 -7.76 -4.66 -8.89
N GLY A 88 -6.90 -5.67 -8.87
CA GLY A 88 -5.99 -5.92 -7.76
C GLY A 88 -6.55 -6.78 -6.63
N VAL A 89 -5.62 -7.31 -5.83
CA VAL A 89 -5.88 -8.10 -4.63
C VAL A 89 -4.83 -7.78 -3.57
N SER A 90 -5.27 -7.69 -2.33
CA SER A 90 -4.39 -7.51 -1.17
C SER A 90 -4.39 -8.78 -0.32
N PHE A 91 -3.19 -9.17 0.11
CA PHE A 91 -2.96 -10.28 1.04
C PHE A 91 -2.38 -9.72 2.33
N LEU A 92 -3.15 -9.89 3.40
CA LEU A 92 -2.76 -9.58 4.76
C LEU A 92 -2.64 -10.90 5.52
N VAL A 93 -1.60 -11.07 6.32
CA VAL A 93 -1.51 -12.18 7.26
C VAL A 93 -1.52 -11.63 8.69
N GLU A 94 -2.15 -12.36 9.59
CA GLU A 94 -2.23 -12.04 11.02
C GLU A 94 -1.72 -13.22 11.84
N ASN A 95 -0.82 -12.91 12.75
CA ASN A 95 -0.25 -13.87 13.69
C ASN A 95 -1.01 -13.78 15.03
N LYS A 96 -1.84 -14.78 15.33
CA LYS A 96 -2.53 -14.92 16.62
C LYS A 96 -1.87 -15.94 17.55
N HIS A 97 -0.68 -16.42 17.21
CA HIS A 97 0.15 -17.18 18.16
C HIS A 97 0.75 -16.27 19.22
N THR A 98 1.36 -16.89 20.22
CA THR A 98 2.07 -16.22 21.31
C THR A 98 3.55 -15.99 21.02
N PHE A 99 4.05 -16.43 19.86
CA PHE A 99 5.44 -16.25 19.42
C PHE A 99 5.52 -15.72 17.98
N PRO A 100 6.63 -15.05 17.59
CA PRO A 100 6.80 -14.55 16.23
C PRO A 100 6.80 -15.68 15.21
N LEU A 101 6.17 -15.44 14.05
CA LEU A 101 6.13 -16.39 12.94
C LEU A 101 6.80 -15.80 11.70
N ILE A 102 7.40 -16.66 10.88
CA ILE A 102 7.95 -16.28 9.58
C ILE A 102 6.94 -16.66 8.50
N PHE A 103 6.35 -15.65 7.86
CA PHE A 103 5.44 -15.84 6.74
C PHE A 103 6.18 -15.75 5.43
N ASN A 104 5.90 -16.69 4.53
CA ASN A 104 6.42 -16.71 3.16
C ASN A 104 5.23 -16.73 2.20
N LEU A 105 5.06 -15.67 1.42
CA LEU A 105 4.06 -15.61 0.37
C LEU A 105 4.76 -15.57 -0.99
N ASP A 106 4.49 -16.59 -1.82
CA ASP A 106 5.06 -16.74 -3.16
C ASP A 106 3.97 -16.56 -4.22
N CYS A 107 3.95 -15.39 -4.84
CA CYS A 107 3.10 -15.03 -5.96
C CYS A 107 3.86 -15.10 -7.30
N SER A 108 5.00 -15.79 -7.38
CA SER A 108 5.83 -15.76 -8.60
C SER A 108 5.24 -16.51 -9.80
N LYS A 109 4.12 -17.23 -9.59
CA LYS A 109 3.36 -17.89 -10.67
C LYS A 109 2.22 -17.02 -11.21
N SER A 110 1.96 -15.89 -10.57
CA SER A 110 1.00 -14.90 -11.03
C SER A 110 1.46 -14.30 -12.37
N LYS A 111 0.51 -13.91 -13.22
CA LYS A 111 0.73 -13.43 -14.59
C LYS A 111 0.19 -12.01 -14.74
N ASN A 112 0.96 -11.16 -15.41
CA ASN A 112 0.62 -9.76 -15.69
C ASN A 112 0.29 -8.98 -14.40
N VAL A 113 1.10 -9.21 -13.34
CA VAL A 113 0.93 -8.54 -12.05
C VAL A 113 2.19 -7.80 -11.64
N VAL A 114 1.99 -6.68 -10.97
CA VAL A 114 3.00 -5.97 -10.19
C VAL A 114 2.63 -5.99 -8.73
N SER A 115 3.64 -5.89 -7.87
CA SER A 115 3.51 -5.80 -6.43
C SER A 115 4.10 -4.48 -5.95
N HIS A 116 3.58 -3.95 -4.84
CA HIS A 116 4.25 -2.85 -4.12
C HIS A 116 5.58 -3.29 -3.48
N ARG A 117 5.82 -4.61 -3.38
CA ARG A 117 7.10 -5.18 -2.95
C ARG A 117 8.06 -5.35 -4.14
N PRO A 118 9.39 -5.29 -3.94
CA PRO A 118 10.38 -5.47 -5.01
C PRO A 118 10.37 -6.85 -5.70
N SER A 119 9.75 -7.84 -5.08
CA SER A 119 9.69 -9.23 -5.54
C SER A 119 8.28 -9.79 -5.31
N LEU A 120 7.83 -10.71 -6.17
CA LEU A 120 6.60 -11.49 -5.98
C LEU A 120 6.77 -12.63 -4.97
N LYS A 121 7.99 -12.84 -4.47
CA LYS A 121 8.28 -13.68 -3.32
C LYS A 121 8.62 -12.78 -2.16
N HIS A 122 7.82 -12.84 -1.10
CA HIS A 122 8.03 -12.01 0.07
C HIS A 122 8.02 -12.84 1.35
N GLN A 123 9.02 -12.58 2.18
CA GLN A 123 9.16 -13.15 3.51
C GLN A 123 9.13 -12.03 4.54
N MET A 124 8.41 -12.25 5.63
CA MET A 124 8.37 -11.32 6.76
C MET A 124 8.23 -12.08 8.08
N VAL A 125 8.95 -11.61 9.11
CA VAL A 125 8.72 -12.04 10.49
C VAL A 125 7.62 -11.16 11.10
N ILE A 126 6.58 -11.77 11.64
CA ILE A 126 5.42 -11.06 12.19
C ILE A 126 5.29 -11.39 13.68
N PRO A 127 5.38 -10.38 14.56
CA PRO A 127 5.22 -10.57 16.00
C PRO A 127 3.83 -11.11 16.40
N PRO A 128 3.70 -11.67 17.62
CA PRO A 128 2.41 -12.05 18.20
C PRO A 128 1.40 -10.90 18.20
N GLY A 129 0.17 -11.16 17.77
CA GLY A 129 -0.93 -10.21 17.77
C GLY A 129 -0.88 -9.17 16.64
N GLU A 130 0.15 -9.18 15.80
CA GLU A 130 0.26 -8.26 14.67
C GLU A 130 -0.30 -8.85 13.38
N ALA A 131 -0.77 -7.96 12.51
CA ALA A 131 -1.02 -8.25 11.11
C ALA A 131 -0.10 -7.43 10.24
N LYS A 132 0.24 -7.94 9.06
CA LYS A 132 1.05 -7.22 8.07
C LYS A 132 0.62 -7.56 6.65
N ILE A 133 0.69 -6.57 5.78
CA ILE A 133 0.46 -6.75 4.35
C ILE A 133 1.66 -7.46 3.74
N MET A 134 1.41 -8.62 3.13
CA MET A 134 2.41 -9.36 2.39
C MET A 134 2.51 -8.83 0.95
N HIS A 135 1.37 -8.68 0.28
CA HIS A 135 1.30 -8.20 -1.12
C HIS A 135 0.06 -7.36 -1.37
N HIS A 136 0.24 -6.33 -2.19
CA HIS A 136 -0.81 -5.69 -2.99
C HIS A 136 -0.46 -6.02 -4.42
N LEU A 137 -1.18 -6.96 -5.02
CA LEU A 137 -1.01 -7.31 -6.42
C LEU A 137 -1.98 -6.46 -7.25
N LEU A 138 -1.47 -5.89 -8.33
CA LEU A 138 -2.21 -5.07 -9.28
C LEU A 138 -1.86 -5.54 -10.69
N PRO A 139 -2.72 -5.34 -11.69
CA PRO A 139 -2.34 -5.54 -13.09
C PRO A 139 -1.09 -4.72 -13.45
N ASP A 140 -0.19 -5.30 -14.23
CA ASP A 140 1.04 -4.64 -14.68
C ASP A 140 0.82 -3.53 -15.72
N SER A 141 -0.34 -3.55 -16.38
CA SER A 141 -0.74 -2.62 -17.43
C SER A 141 -2.21 -2.22 -17.26
N ALA A 142 -2.56 -1.05 -17.78
CA ALA A 142 -3.94 -0.56 -17.82
C ALA A 142 -4.73 -1.17 -18.99
N GLU A 143 -4.04 -1.86 -19.90
CA GLU A 143 -4.67 -2.61 -20.97
C GLU A 143 -5.43 -3.79 -20.36
N VAL A 144 -6.63 -4.07 -20.88
CA VAL A 144 -7.48 -5.16 -20.40
C VAL A 144 -6.90 -6.50 -20.85
N GLY A 145 -5.76 -6.87 -20.27
CA GLY A 145 -5.21 -8.21 -20.32
C GLY A 145 -5.77 -9.04 -19.18
N ALA A 146 -5.96 -10.34 -19.40
CA ALA A 146 -6.27 -11.26 -18.32
C ALA A 146 -5.05 -11.34 -17.38
N TRP A 147 -5.14 -10.71 -16.21
CA TRP A 147 -4.21 -10.92 -15.11
C TRP A 147 -4.75 -12.05 -14.21
N SER A 148 -3.84 -12.82 -13.62
CA SER A 148 -4.20 -13.90 -12.71
C SER A 148 -3.15 -13.99 -11.62
N TRP A 149 -3.57 -14.30 -10.40
CA TRP A 149 -2.66 -14.48 -9.27
C TRP A 149 -2.71 -15.87 -8.69
#